data_AF-A0A8J9W5H8-F1
#
_entry.id   AF-A0A8J9W5H8-F1
#
_cell.length_a   1.000
_cell.length_b   1.000
_cell.length_c   1.000
_cell.angle_alpha   90.00
_cell.angle_beta   90.00
_cell.angle_gamma   90.00
#
_symmetry.space_group_name_H-M   'P 1'
#
loop_
_entity.id
_entity.type
_entity.pdbx_description
1 polymer ?
#
loop_
_entity_poly.entity_id
_entity_poly.type
_entity_poly.pdbx_seq_one_letter_code
_entity_poly.pdbx_strand_id
1 'polypeptide(L)'
;MVEIKDGKYWVGTDDEKAPQEEKPRRKTHLKAFRVDLYPVTNEQFLKFIRSKGKRFKTDSEKIGWSYVFRDLVSEEVKQNFTVENVTQPAGPRSTIMDKLQHPVVHVRWTDAAAYCYWAGKRLPTEEEWEVAAKGGLDGRKLPWGGRYSPERLNIWQGSFPDNNTLEDGHFSASSVLSFPEQNDYGMYDVVGNVWEWTRSQYVPPGMRKDEVEEKEYVVRGGSWLDSKDGSFNNRVQVTTRKGQAPDIGCDHVGFRCAQSVVPTSSDKVRYVSKANLTNQAKKPRVRHLKDQKKKKRPPPPPPPPPAPRRVNTPRPRGKPRKSRRGKKNDEL
;
A
#
# COMPACT_ATOMS: atom_id res chain seq x y z
N MET A 1 -16.77 5.17 -7.16
CA MET A 1 -15.44 5.61 -7.65
C MET A 1 -15.55 7.03 -8.12
N VAL A 2 -14.50 7.83 -7.94
CA VAL A 2 -14.33 9.17 -8.53
C VAL A 2 -13.35 9.08 -9.71
N GLU A 3 -13.56 9.90 -10.75
CA GLU A 3 -12.64 10.01 -11.88
C GLU A 3 -11.68 11.18 -11.71
N ILE A 4 -10.38 10.89 -11.79
CA ILE A 4 -9.30 11.86 -11.80
C ILE A 4 -8.87 12.08 -13.24
N LYS A 5 -8.80 13.34 -13.67
CA LYS A 5 -8.51 13.71 -15.05
C LYS A 5 -7.06 13.45 -15.43
N ASP A 6 -6.81 13.27 -16.73
CA ASP A 6 -5.45 13.29 -17.28
C ASP A 6 -4.81 14.66 -17.00
N GLY A 7 -3.59 14.67 -16.46
CA GLY A 7 -2.99 15.93 -16.02
C GLY A 7 -1.59 15.80 -15.44
N LYS A 8 -1.00 16.96 -15.12
CA LYS A 8 0.24 17.05 -14.34
C LYS A 8 -0.13 17.43 -12.91
N TYR A 9 0.39 16.67 -11.95
CA TYR A 9 0.09 16.81 -10.54
C TYR A 9 1.37 16.89 -9.72
N TRP A 10 1.29 17.55 -8.57
CA TRP A 10 2.36 17.55 -7.58
C TRP A 10 2.19 16.38 -6.60
N VAL A 11 3.26 15.65 -6.35
CA VAL A 11 3.36 14.60 -5.33
C VAL A 11 4.57 14.84 -4.43
N GLY A 12 4.54 14.31 -3.21
CA GLY A 12 5.54 14.56 -2.17
C GLY A 12 5.44 15.96 -1.56
N THR A 13 6.42 16.27 -0.71
CA THR A 13 6.55 17.56 0.01
C THR A 13 8.00 18.02 0.06
N ASP A 14 8.20 19.33 0.20
CA ASP A 14 9.51 19.95 0.50
C ASP A 14 9.56 20.50 1.93
N ASP A 15 8.57 20.20 2.77
CA ASP A 15 8.58 20.59 4.19
C ASP A 15 9.82 20.01 4.87
N GLU A 16 10.68 20.88 5.41
CA GLU A 16 11.94 20.50 6.05
C GLU A 16 11.73 19.48 7.17
N LYS A 17 10.59 19.54 7.88
CA LYS A 17 10.25 18.63 8.98
C LYS A 17 9.66 17.29 8.51
N ALA A 18 9.38 17.13 7.22
CA ALA A 18 8.88 15.86 6.69
C ALA A 18 9.98 14.80 6.64
N PRO A 19 9.62 13.52 6.84
CA PRO A 19 10.53 12.40 6.64
C PRO A 19 11.12 12.38 5.22
N GLN A 20 12.31 11.79 5.07
CA GLN A 20 13.03 11.80 3.81
C GLN A 20 12.29 11.03 2.71
N GLU A 21 11.54 10.02 3.10
CA GLU A 21 10.68 9.21 2.22
C GLU A 21 9.54 10.00 1.61
N GLU A 22 9.09 11.11 2.21
CA GLU A 22 8.04 11.96 1.65
C GLU A 22 8.59 13.04 0.69
N LYS A 23 9.91 13.16 0.62
CA LYS A 23 10.64 14.16 -0.18
C LYS A 23 11.25 13.55 -1.45
N PRO A 24 11.59 14.37 -2.46
CA PRO A 24 11.20 15.77 -2.61
C PRO A 24 9.78 15.90 -3.18
N ARG A 25 9.24 17.11 -3.17
CA ARG A 25 8.07 17.45 -3.98
C ARG A 25 8.46 17.38 -5.46
N ARG A 26 7.65 16.70 -6.26
CA ARG A 26 7.90 16.52 -7.70
C ARG A 26 6.62 16.55 -8.53
N LYS A 27 6.74 16.93 -9.80
CA LYS A 27 5.64 16.80 -10.77
C LYS A 27 5.62 15.39 -11.34
N THR A 28 4.42 14.83 -11.47
CA THR A 28 4.15 13.59 -12.19
C THR A 28 3.01 13.79 -13.17
N HIS A 29 3.01 13.04 -14.26
CA HIS A 29 1.89 13.02 -15.21
C HIS A 29 1.07 11.76 -15.00
N LEU A 30 -0.22 11.91 -14.76
CA LEU A 30 -1.15 10.79 -14.62
C LEU A 30 -2.13 10.79 -15.79
N LYS A 31 -2.37 9.59 -16.35
CA LYS A 31 -3.50 9.35 -17.24
C LYS A 31 -4.79 9.36 -16.45
N ALA A 32 -5.90 9.69 -17.11
CA ALA A 32 -7.21 9.63 -16.47
C ALA A 32 -7.47 8.24 -15.88
N PHE A 33 -7.92 8.20 -14.64
CA PHE A 33 -8.20 6.97 -13.89
C PHE A 33 -9.38 7.18 -12.95
N ARG A 34 -9.98 6.10 -12.50
CA ARG A 34 -10.99 6.08 -11.45
C ARG A 34 -10.41 5.46 -10.19
N VAL A 35 -10.84 5.91 -9.02
CA VAL A 35 -10.44 5.33 -7.73
C VAL A 35 -11.64 5.22 -6.79
N ASP A 36 -11.66 4.18 -5.97
CA ASP A 36 -12.73 3.96 -4.99
C ASP A 36 -12.80 5.10 -3.96
N LEU A 37 -14.02 5.47 -3.59
CA LEU A 37 -14.26 6.57 -2.65
C LEU A 37 -13.87 6.18 -1.22
N TYR A 38 -13.99 4.90 -0.88
CA TYR A 38 -13.70 4.33 0.43
C TYR A 38 -12.87 3.05 0.29
N PRO A 39 -12.16 2.62 1.36
CA PRO A 39 -11.50 1.32 1.41
C PRO A 39 -12.44 0.16 1.12
N VAL A 40 -11.92 -0.95 0.60
CA VAL A 40 -12.71 -2.17 0.40
C VAL A 40 -13.23 -2.67 1.75
N THR A 41 -14.54 -2.88 1.86
CA THR A 41 -15.17 -3.31 3.11
C THR A 41 -15.12 -4.81 3.31
N ASN A 42 -15.28 -5.26 4.56
CA ASN A 42 -15.47 -6.67 4.91
C ASN A 42 -16.60 -7.32 4.10
N GLU A 43 -17.73 -6.64 3.93
CA GLU A 43 -18.86 -7.13 3.13
C GLU A 43 -18.46 -7.36 1.66
N GLN A 44 -17.74 -6.39 1.07
CA GLN A 44 -17.26 -6.46 -0.30
C GLN A 44 -16.25 -7.60 -0.49
N PHE A 45 -15.30 -7.74 0.42
CA PHE A 45 -14.30 -8.80 0.37
C PHE A 45 -14.93 -10.18 0.60
N LEU A 46 -15.95 -10.28 1.46
CA LEU A 46 -16.70 -11.52 1.67
C LEU A 46 -17.45 -11.96 0.41
N LYS A 47 -18.01 -11.03 -0.37
CA LYS A 47 -18.60 -11.32 -1.70
C LYS A 47 -17.55 -11.94 -2.64
N PHE A 48 -16.34 -11.41 -2.64
CA PHE A 48 -15.22 -11.97 -3.40
C PHE A 48 -14.89 -13.40 -2.98
N ILE A 49 -14.66 -13.64 -1.68
CA ILE A 49 -14.37 -14.99 -1.14
C ILE A 49 -15.47 -15.97 -1.52
N ARG A 50 -16.75 -15.60 -1.27
CA ARG A 50 -17.91 -16.43 -1.60
C ARG A 50 -18.00 -16.77 -3.09
N SER A 51 -17.71 -15.81 -3.98
CA SER A 51 -17.74 -16.03 -5.43
C SER A 51 -16.65 -17.02 -5.92
N LYS A 52 -15.51 -17.09 -5.24
CA LYS A 52 -14.43 -18.02 -5.57
C LYS A 52 -14.64 -19.39 -4.91
N GLY A 53 -15.38 -19.43 -3.80
CA GLY A 53 -15.59 -20.61 -2.99
C GLY A 53 -14.26 -21.16 -2.47
N LYS A 54 -14.12 -22.49 -2.41
CA LYS A 54 -12.89 -23.17 -1.94
C LYS A 54 -11.63 -22.87 -2.78
N ARG A 55 -11.75 -22.17 -3.91
CA ARG A 55 -10.63 -21.85 -4.81
C ARG A 55 -9.82 -20.64 -4.37
N PHE A 56 -10.32 -19.84 -3.43
CA PHE A 56 -9.57 -18.73 -2.87
C PHE A 56 -9.41 -18.91 -1.37
N LYS A 57 -8.17 -18.80 -0.92
CA LYS A 57 -7.79 -18.55 0.46
C LYS A 57 -6.87 -17.34 0.43
N THR A 58 -7.07 -16.44 1.38
CA THR A 58 -6.13 -15.37 1.63
C THR A 58 -4.76 -15.92 1.97
N ASP A 59 -3.71 -15.14 1.77
CA ASP A 59 -2.37 -15.59 2.10
C ASP A 59 -2.18 -15.74 3.62
N SER A 60 -2.88 -14.93 4.43
CA SER A 60 -2.98 -15.11 5.88
C SER A 60 -3.55 -16.48 6.25
N GLU A 61 -4.62 -16.94 5.58
CA GLU A 61 -5.17 -18.30 5.75
C GLU A 61 -4.23 -19.42 5.30
N LYS A 62 -3.38 -19.17 4.30
CA LYS A 62 -2.40 -20.17 3.83
C LYS A 62 -1.23 -20.31 4.78
N ILE A 63 -0.78 -19.20 5.35
CA ILE A 63 0.36 -19.16 6.28
C ILE A 63 -0.06 -19.52 7.71
N GLY A 64 -1.33 -19.26 8.08
CA GLY A 64 -1.89 -19.60 9.39
C GLY A 64 -1.62 -18.56 10.48
N TRP A 65 -1.13 -17.36 10.12
CA TRP A 65 -0.96 -16.27 11.08
C TRP A 65 -1.00 -14.88 10.42
N SER A 66 -1.34 -13.86 11.22
CA SER A 66 -1.33 -12.43 10.88
C SER A 66 -1.15 -11.61 12.17
N TYR A 67 -0.61 -10.39 12.06
CA TYR A 67 -0.40 -9.52 13.22
C TYR A 67 -1.71 -8.86 13.69
N VAL A 68 -1.88 -8.80 15.02
CA VAL A 68 -2.98 -8.10 15.69
C VAL A 68 -2.39 -7.24 16.80
N PHE A 69 -2.95 -6.06 16.99
CA PHE A 69 -2.65 -5.19 18.11
C PHE A 69 -3.01 -5.89 19.43
N ARG A 70 -2.07 -5.85 20.38
CA ARG A 70 -2.14 -6.64 21.62
C ARG A 70 -3.45 -6.49 22.40
N ASP A 71 -4.06 -5.32 22.38
CA ASP A 71 -5.27 -5.02 23.18
C ASP A 71 -6.57 -5.38 22.46
N LEU A 72 -6.48 -5.83 21.20
CA LEU A 72 -7.60 -6.46 20.49
C LEU A 72 -7.62 -7.98 20.69
N VAL A 73 -6.51 -8.57 21.12
CA VAL A 73 -6.38 -10.02 21.32
C VAL A 73 -6.90 -10.39 22.71
N SER A 74 -7.78 -11.39 22.81
CA SER A 74 -8.21 -11.91 24.11
C SER A 74 -7.04 -12.58 24.85
N GLU A 75 -7.07 -12.60 26.18
CA GLU A 75 -6.01 -13.24 26.99
C GLU A 75 -5.75 -14.70 26.61
N GLU A 76 -6.79 -15.42 26.17
CA GLU A 76 -6.68 -16.80 25.68
C GLU A 76 -5.89 -16.91 24.36
N VAL A 77 -6.04 -15.93 23.46
CA VAL A 77 -5.36 -15.92 22.15
C VAL A 77 -3.93 -15.36 22.26
N LYS A 78 -3.65 -14.50 23.25
CA LYS A 78 -2.28 -14.00 23.53
C LYS A 78 -1.28 -15.13 23.83
N GLN A 79 -1.76 -16.30 24.23
CA GLN A 79 -0.92 -17.47 24.49
C GLN A 79 -0.55 -18.26 23.21
N ASN A 80 -1.32 -18.11 22.11
CA ASN A 80 -1.22 -18.95 20.92
C ASN A 80 -0.93 -18.17 19.60
N PHE A 81 -0.97 -16.83 19.60
CA PHE A 81 -0.49 -15.93 18.53
C PHE A 81 -0.94 -16.23 17.08
N THR A 82 -2.08 -16.87 16.84
CA THR A 82 -2.54 -17.14 15.46
C THR A 82 -3.86 -16.43 15.14
N VAL A 83 -3.81 -15.53 14.15
CA VAL A 83 -5.00 -15.15 13.37
C VAL A 83 -4.93 -15.86 12.04
N GLU A 84 -5.91 -16.74 11.81
CA GLU A 84 -5.92 -17.58 10.64
C GLU A 84 -6.76 -17.00 9.50
N ASN A 85 -7.70 -16.07 9.74
CA ASN A 85 -8.64 -15.63 8.69
C ASN A 85 -9.08 -14.15 8.82
N VAL A 86 -9.29 -13.49 7.68
CA VAL A 86 -9.88 -12.15 7.56
C VAL A 86 -11.28 -12.03 8.16
N THR A 87 -12.02 -13.14 8.31
CA THR A 87 -13.33 -13.15 8.98
C THR A 87 -13.23 -13.14 10.51
N GLN A 88 -12.02 -13.30 11.05
CA GLN A 88 -11.72 -13.36 12.48
C GLN A 88 -10.54 -12.41 12.80
N PRO A 89 -10.69 -11.09 12.62
CA PRO A 89 -9.58 -10.14 12.66
C PRO A 89 -8.89 -10.02 14.04
N ALA A 90 -9.54 -10.43 15.13
CA ALA A 90 -8.93 -10.48 16.46
C ALA A 90 -8.54 -11.91 16.90
N GLY A 91 -8.48 -12.84 15.95
CA GLY A 91 -8.20 -14.26 16.18
C GLY A 91 -9.44 -15.11 16.45
N PRO A 92 -9.25 -16.38 16.84
CA PRO A 92 -10.34 -17.33 17.05
C PRO A 92 -11.46 -16.75 17.92
N ARG A 93 -12.72 -17.03 17.54
CA ARG A 93 -13.96 -16.52 18.16
C ARG A 93 -14.28 -15.04 17.93
N SER A 94 -13.38 -14.26 17.33
CA SER A 94 -13.76 -12.96 16.78
C SER A 94 -14.58 -13.13 15.50
N THR A 95 -15.29 -12.08 15.09
CA THR A 95 -16.14 -12.10 13.90
C THR A 95 -16.20 -10.73 13.25
N ILE A 96 -16.57 -10.69 11.97
CA ILE A 96 -16.82 -9.46 11.19
C ILE A 96 -18.31 -9.14 11.06
N MET A 97 -19.22 -9.91 11.69
CA MET A 97 -20.66 -9.77 11.45
C MET A 97 -21.24 -8.41 11.88
N ASP A 98 -20.66 -7.78 12.89
CA ASP A 98 -20.93 -6.41 13.33
C ASP A 98 -20.03 -5.36 12.65
N LYS A 99 -19.05 -5.80 11.84
CA LYS A 99 -18.03 -4.98 11.19
C LYS A 99 -18.06 -5.06 9.66
N LEU A 100 -19.22 -5.36 9.08
CA LEU A 100 -19.35 -5.54 7.62
C LEU A 100 -18.97 -4.28 6.81
N GLN A 101 -19.20 -3.09 7.37
CA GLN A 101 -18.84 -1.81 6.75
C GLN A 101 -17.48 -1.26 7.23
N HIS A 102 -16.69 -2.04 7.96
CA HIS A 102 -15.30 -1.70 8.27
C HIS A 102 -14.40 -2.08 7.09
N PRO A 103 -13.22 -1.43 6.95
CA PRO A 103 -12.23 -1.86 5.97
C PRO A 103 -11.81 -3.30 6.24
N VAL A 104 -11.63 -4.08 5.18
CA VAL A 104 -11.03 -5.40 5.30
C VAL A 104 -9.55 -5.25 5.66
N VAL A 105 -9.11 -6.03 6.65
CA VAL A 105 -7.73 -6.08 7.17
C VAL A 105 -7.21 -7.52 7.18
N HIS A 106 -5.97 -7.75 7.60
CA HIS A 106 -5.24 -9.02 7.45
C HIS A 106 -5.08 -9.48 5.99
N VAL A 107 -5.28 -8.56 5.05
CA VAL A 107 -5.10 -8.76 3.62
C VAL A 107 -3.68 -8.41 3.25
N ARG A 108 -3.01 -9.36 2.60
CA ARG A 108 -1.67 -9.15 2.06
C ARG A 108 -1.75 -8.46 0.71
N TRP A 109 -0.62 -7.99 0.20
CA TRP A 109 -0.59 -7.25 -1.07
C TRP A 109 -1.20 -8.06 -2.22
N THR A 110 -0.91 -9.36 -2.26
CA THR A 110 -1.43 -10.35 -3.22
C THR A 110 -2.93 -10.56 -3.10
N ASP A 111 -3.48 -10.57 -1.88
CA ASP A 111 -4.92 -10.68 -1.62
C ASP A 111 -5.66 -9.45 -2.14
N ALA A 112 -5.12 -8.26 -1.84
CA ALA A 112 -5.65 -6.98 -2.30
C ALA A 112 -5.63 -6.88 -3.84
N ALA A 113 -4.51 -7.28 -4.46
CA ALA A 113 -4.38 -7.34 -5.92
C ALA A 113 -5.37 -8.34 -6.55
N ALA A 114 -5.55 -9.52 -5.95
CA ALA A 114 -6.49 -10.54 -6.41
C ALA A 114 -7.95 -10.07 -6.34
N TYR A 115 -8.33 -9.39 -5.25
CA TYR A 115 -9.64 -8.76 -5.13
C TYR A 115 -9.86 -7.71 -6.23
N CYS A 116 -8.92 -6.77 -6.38
CA CYS A 116 -9.10 -5.71 -7.38
C CYS A 116 -9.19 -6.30 -8.79
N TYR A 117 -8.39 -7.32 -9.11
CA TYR A 117 -8.48 -8.01 -10.39
C TYR A 117 -9.85 -8.66 -10.60
N TRP A 118 -10.38 -9.38 -9.60
CA TRP A 118 -11.72 -9.97 -9.64
C TRP A 118 -12.81 -8.91 -9.85
N ALA A 119 -12.66 -7.74 -9.25
CA ALA A 119 -13.59 -6.62 -9.39
C ALA A 119 -13.47 -5.86 -10.73
N GLY A 120 -12.60 -6.31 -11.67
CA GLY A 120 -12.35 -5.59 -12.93
C GLY A 120 -11.56 -4.29 -12.76
N LYS A 121 -10.76 -4.23 -11.69
CA LYS A 121 -9.98 -3.07 -11.24
C LYS A 121 -8.50 -3.47 -11.05
N ARG A 122 -7.73 -2.62 -10.38
CA ARG A 122 -6.34 -2.83 -9.95
C ARG A 122 -6.08 -2.03 -8.67
N LEU A 123 -4.96 -2.28 -7.98
CA LEU A 123 -4.49 -1.33 -6.97
C LEU A 123 -4.08 0.02 -7.64
N PRO A 124 -4.24 1.16 -6.95
CA PRO A 124 -3.71 2.44 -7.42
C PRO A 124 -2.17 2.40 -7.41
N THR A 125 -1.51 3.19 -8.26
CA THR A 125 -0.11 3.57 -7.98
C THR A 125 -0.08 4.50 -6.78
N GLU A 126 1.10 4.60 -6.16
CA GLU A 126 1.36 5.60 -5.13
C GLU A 126 0.94 7.02 -5.57
N GLU A 127 1.31 7.44 -6.78
CA GLU A 127 0.98 8.78 -7.27
C GLU A 127 -0.51 8.96 -7.51
N GLU A 128 -1.20 7.95 -8.04
CA GLU A 128 -2.66 7.98 -8.21
C GLU A 128 -3.37 8.12 -6.87
N TRP A 129 -2.91 7.37 -5.86
CA TRP A 129 -3.45 7.45 -4.51
C TRP A 129 -3.25 8.85 -3.92
N GLU A 130 -2.04 9.40 -3.98
CA GLU A 130 -1.75 10.71 -3.38
C GLU A 130 -2.52 11.84 -4.06
N VAL A 131 -2.57 11.83 -5.40
CA VAL A 131 -3.29 12.85 -6.16
C VAL A 131 -4.78 12.81 -5.85
N ALA A 132 -5.34 11.61 -5.68
CA ALA A 132 -6.73 11.46 -5.28
C ALA A 132 -6.95 11.94 -3.83
N ALA A 133 -6.07 11.56 -2.89
CA ALA A 133 -6.13 11.98 -1.50
C ALA A 133 -6.04 13.52 -1.32
N LYS A 134 -5.30 14.20 -2.20
CA LYS A 134 -5.22 15.67 -2.26
C LYS A 134 -6.53 16.37 -2.64
N GLY A 135 -7.50 15.69 -3.24
CA GLY A 135 -8.81 16.27 -3.54
C GLY A 135 -8.79 17.48 -4.48
N GLY A 136 -7.78 17.61 -5.33
CA GLY A 136 -7.62 18.80 -6.19
C GLY A 136 -6.91 19.99 -5.53
N LEU A 137 -6.51 19.87 -4.27
CA LEU A 137 -5.79 20.89 -3.52
C LEU A 137 -4.29 20.60 -3.53
N ASP A 138 -3.48 21.63 -3.75
CA ASP A 138 -2.02 21.51 -3.75
C ASP A 138 -1.41 22.08 -2.47
N GLY A 139 -0.34 21.46 -1.98
CA GLY A 139 0.42 21.92 -0.81
C GLY A 139 -0.26 21.75 0.56
N ARG A 140 -1.38 21.03 0.67
CA ARG A 140 -2.06 20.80 1.96
C ARG A 140 -1.56 19.53 2.65
N LYS A 141 -1.39 19.58 3.98
CA LYS A 141 -0.98 18.44 4.81
C LYS A 141 -2.12 17.45 5.05
N LEU A 142 -3.33 17.96 5.30
CA LEU A 142 -4.53 17.16 5.49
C LEU A 142 -5.41 17.23 4.22
N PRO A 143 -6.19 16.19 3.90
CA PRO A 143 -7.03 16.16 2.70
C PRO A 143 -8.01 17.34 2.59
N TRP A 144 -8.56 17.81 3.72
CA TRP A 144 -9.45 18.97 3.79
C TRP A 144 -8.71 20.30 3.96
N GLY A 145 -7.39 20.26 4.16
CA GLY A 145 -6.61 21.41 4.62
C GLY A 145 -6.89 21.81 6.07
N GLY A 146 -6.64 23.07 6.38
CA GLY A 146 -6.97 23.63 7.69
C GLY A 146 -6.25 22.94 8.85
N ARG A 147 -6.94 22.85 10.00
CA ARG A 147 -6.44 22.26 11.24
C ARG A 147 -6.93 20.81 11.38
N TYR A 148 -6.20 20.04 12.18
CA TYR A 148 -6.62 18.73 12.67
C TYR A 148 -7.99 18.84 13.38
N SER A 149 -8.85 17.84 13.17
CA SER A 149 -10.10 17.66 13.90
C SER A 149 -10.36 16.17 14.11
N PRO A 150 -10.60 15.69 15.34
CA PRO A 150 -10.92 14.29 15.61
C PRO A 150 -12.25 13.85 14.97
N GLU A 151 -13.11 14.78 14.55
CA GLU A 151 -14.38 14.48 13.87
C GLU A 151 -14.23 14.19 12.37
N ARG A 152 -13.00 14.04 11.85
CA ARG A 152 -12.74 13.86 10.40
C ARG A 152 -11.87 12.65 10.04
N LEU A 153 -11.30 11.95 11.02
CA LEU A 153 -10.43 10.80 10.79
C LEU A 153 -10.31 9.94 12.05
N ASN A 154 -10.02 8.66 11.86
CA ASN A 154 -9.69 7.71 12.93
C ASN A 154 -8.18 7.56 13.08
N ILE A 155 -7.63 7.98 14.23
CA ILE A 155 -6.22 7.84 14.60
C ILE A 155 -6.09 7.59 16.12
N TRP A 156 -4.89 7.47 16.66
CA TRP A 156 -4.73 7.37 18.11
C TRP A 156 -4.65 8.77 18.75
N GLN A 157 -5.34 8.96 19.88
CA GLN A 157 -5.19 10.15 20.72
C GLN A 157 -4.75 9.76 22.14
N GLY A 158 -3.92 10.58 22.79
CA GLY A 158 -3.35 10.23 24.10
C GLY A 158 -1.94 9.63 24.01
N SER A 159 -1.61 8.71 24.92
CA SER A 159 -0.27 8.13 25.05
C SER A 159 -0.26 6.67 24.58
N PHE A 160 0.28 6.44 23.38
CA PHE A 160 0.47 5.11 22.84
C PHE A 160 1.53 4.32 23.62
N PRO A 161 1.38 2.99 23.82
CA PRO A 161 0.23 2.14 23.46
C PRO A 161 -0.80 1.99 24.58
N ASP A 162 -0.64 2.69 25.71
CA ASP A 162 -1.35 2.34 26.95
C ASP A 162 -2.65 3.12 27.18
N ASN A 163 -2.81 4.29 26.56
CA ASN A 163 -3.99 5.15 26.75
C ASN A 163 -4.42 5.78 25.41
N ASN A 164 -5.51 5.26 24.84
CA ASN A 164 -6.23 5.90 23.75
C ASN A 164 -7.40 6.71 24.33
N THR A 165 -7.40 8.04 24.19
CA THR A 165 -8.44 8.92 24.75
C THR A 165 -9.76 8.88 23.99
N LEU A 166 -9.81 8.22 22.82
CA LEU A 166 -11.02 8.03 22.01
C LEU A 166 -11.72 9.36 21.65
N GLU A 167 -10.95 10.42 21.41
CA GLU A 167 -11.50 11.72 20.99
C GLU A 167 -12.26 11.61 19.66
N ASP A 168 -11.87 10.67 18.80
CA ASP A 168 -12.55 10.36 17.53
C ASP A 168 -13.66 9.30 17.66
N GLY A 169 -13.88 8.74 18.85
CA GLY A 169 -14.89 7.73 19.13
C GLY A 169 -14.51 6.29 18.78
N HIS A 170 -13.27 6.01 18.36
CA HIS A 170 -12.89 4.68 17.85
C HIS A 170 -11.59 4.13 18.44
N PHE A 171 -11.68 2.95 19.09
CA PHE A 171 -10.49 2.26 19.63
C PHE A 171 -9.69 1.48 18.57
N SER A 172 -10.35 1.08 17.48
CA SER A 172 -9.76 0.32 16.38
C SER A 172 -10.32 0.84 15.06
N ALA A 173 -10.01 0.19 13.94
CA ALA A 173 -10.59 0.56 12.64
C ALA A 173 -12.11 0.79 12.73
N SER A 174 -12.58 1.86 12.10
CA SER A 174 -13.97 2.32 12.10
C SER A 174 -14.66 1.95 10.79
N SER A 175 -15.99 2.06 10.74
CA SER A 175 -16.71 1.91 9.47
C SER A 175 -16.25 2.97 8.47
N VAL A 176 -16.16 2.61 7.19
CA VAL A 176 -15.65 3.49 6.11
C VAL A 176 -16.48 4.76 5.86
N LEU A 177 -17.62 4.91 6.53
CA LEU A 177 -18.50 6.08 6.48
C LEU A 177 -18.70 6.72 7.87
N SER A 178 -17.85 6.42 8.85
CA SER A 178 -17.96 6.99 10.20
C SER A 178 -17.66 8.49 10.24
N PHE A 179 -16.86 8.96 9.28
CA PHE A 179 -16.46 10.36 9.13
C PHE A 179 -17.03 10.96 7.85
N PRO A 180 -17.17 12.30 7.77
CA PRO A 180 -17.51 12.98 6.52
C PRO A 180 -16.43 12.77 5.46
N GLU A 181 -16.76 13.09 4.20
CA GLU A 181 -15.78 13.12 3.13
C GLU A 181 -14.57 14.00 3.51
N GLN A 182 -13.39 13.46 3.25
CA GLN A 182 -12.14 14.09 3.64
C GLN A 182 -11.68 15.15 2.64
N ASN A 183 -12.16 15.12 1.39
CA ASN A 183 -11.71 16.04 0.35
C ASN A 183 -12.77 16.32 -0.74
N ASP A 184 -12.49 17.27 -1.63
CA ASP A 184 -13.42 17.74 -2.67
C ASP A 184 -13.68 16.73 -3.81
N TYR A 185 -13.04 15.56 -3.77
CA TYR A 185 -13.36 14.42 -4.64
C TYR A 185 -14.35 13.43 -3.99
N GLY A 186 -14.86 13.76 -2.80
CA GLY A 186 -15.82 12.93 -2.05
C GLY A 186 -15.20 11.66 -1.49
N MET A 187 -13.89 11.66 -1.22
CA MET A 187 -13.19 10.48 -0.73
C MET A 187 -13.24 10.40 0.80
N TYR A 188 -13.37 9.19 1.31
CA TYR A 188 -13.42 8.83 2.72
C TYR A 188 -12.14 8.09 3.10
N ASP A 189 -11.72 8.25 4.36
CA ASP A 189 -10.61 7.51 4.98
C ASP A 189 -9.35 7.41 4.09
N VAL A 190 -8.98 8.50 3.40
CA VAL A 190 -7.68 8.57 2.72
C VAL A 190 -6.56 8.84 3.71
N VAL A 191 -6.83 9.49 4.84
CA VAL A 191 -5.87 9.64 5.94
C VAL A 191 -6.50 9.09 7.22
N GLY A 192 -5.78 8.20 7.91
CA GLY A 192 -6.26 7.48 9.09
C GLY A 192 -7.04 6.19 8.75
N ASN A 193 -7.71 5.64 9.76
CA ASN A 193 -8.42 4.35 9.74
C ASN A 193 -7.48 3.16 9.44
N VAL A 194 -7.15 2.88 8.18
CA VAL A 194 -6.19 1.82 7.82
C VAL A 194 -5.19 2.31 6.79
N TRP A 195 -3.96 1.80 6.88
CA TRP A 195 -2.99 1.93 5.80
C TRP A 195 -3.54 1.28 4.54
N GLU A 196 -3.20 1.81 3.37
CA GLU A 196 -3.70 1.28 2.11
C GLU A 196 -2.61 0.82 1.17
N TRP A 197 -2.70 -0.43 0.72
CA TRP A 197 -1.82 -0.98 -0.31
C TRP A 197 -1.90 -0.19 -1.63
N THR A 198 -0.74 0.07 -2.21
CA THR A 198 -0.60 0.51 -3.60
C THR A 198 0.15 -0.54 -4.41
N ARG A 199 0.13 -0.46 -5.75
CA ARG A 199 0.95 -1.33 -6.61
C ARG A 199 2.39 -0.85 -6.79
N SER A 200 2.76 0.29 -6.22
CA SER A 200 4.10 0.84 -6.37
C SER A 200 5.08 0.09 -5.49
N GLN A 201 6.22 -0.33 -6.06
CA GLN A 201 7.33 -0.86 -5.26
C GLN A 201 7.90 0.27 -4.40
N TYR A 202 8.13 -0.01 -3.12
CA TYR A 202 8.83 0.93 -2.26
C TYR A 202 10.33 0.90 -2.59
N VAL A 203 10.90 2.09 -2.75
CA VAL A 203 12.34 2.29 -2.91
C VAL A 203 12.75 3.25 -1.79
N PRO A 204 13.57 2.79 -0.82
CA PRO A 204 14.07 3.64 0.24
C PRO A 204 14.82 4.87 -0.30
N PRO A 205 14.76 6.02 0.40
CA PRO A 205 15.46 7.21 -0.03
C PRO A 205 16.96 6.98 -0.23
N GLY A 206 17.50 7.53 -1.32
CA GLY A 206 18.92 7.39 -1.66
C GLY A 206 19.28 6.09 -2.39
N MET A 207 18.36 5.13 -2.53
CA MET A 207 18.59 3.90 -3.29
C MET A 207 17.98 3.96 -4.69
N ARG A 208 18.58 3.21 -5.62
CA ARG A 208 17.96 2.90 -6.91
C ARG A 208 17.15 1.61 -6.82
N LYS A 209 16.19 1.48 -7.72
CA LYS A 209 15.27 0.32 -7.76
C LYS A 209 15.99 -1.03 -7.93
N ASP A 210 17.11 -1.05 -8.66
CA ASP A 210 17.95 -2.23 -8.88
C ASP A 210 18.77 -2.64 -7.63
N GLU A 211 18.88 -1.76 -6.63
CA GLU A 211 19.60 -2.01 -5.38
C GLU A 211 18.69 -2.57 -4.26
N VAL A 212 17.38 -2.59 -4.48
CA VAL A 212 16.40 -3.07 -3.50
C VAL A 212 16.29 -4.59 -3.60
N GLU A 213 16.95 -5.31 -2.69
CA GLU A 213 16.93 -6.78 -2.63
C GLU A 213 15.57 -7.34 -2.19
N GLU A 214 15.01 -6.79 -1.11
CA GLU A 214 13.72 -7.20 -0.56
C GLU A 214 12.59 -6.37 -1.15
N LYS A 215 11.64 -7.04 -1.80
CA LYS A 215 10.58 -6.36 -2.51
C LYS A 215 9.45 -5.96 -1.56
N GLU A 216 9.46 -4.70 -1.15
CA GLU A 216 8.33 -4.07 -0.46
C GLU A 216 7.42 -3.29 -1.41
N TYR A 217 6.18 -3.04 -0.99
CA TYR A 217 5.25 -2.15 -1.68
C TYR A 217 4.89 -0.97 -0.79
N VAL A 218 4.57 0.14 -1.44
CA VAL A 218 4.18 1.37 -0.74
C VAL A 218 2.78 1.19 -0.17
N VAL A 219 2.64 1.45 1.13
CA VAL A 219 1.36 1.75 1.78
C VAL A 219 1.25 3.24 2.07
N ARG A 220 0.02 3.78 2.03
CA ARG A 220 -0.28 5.21 2.19
C ARG A 220 -1.34 5.46 3.27
N GLY A 221 -1.39 6.68 3.80
CA GLY A 221 -2.52 7.22 4.56
C GLY A 221 -2.42 7.18 6.08
N GLY A 222 -1.60 6.29 6.66
CA GLY A 222 -1.64 6.07 8.10
C GLY A 222 -2.84 5.22 8.53
N SER A 223 -2.97 4.97 9.82
CA SER A 223 -4.01 4.12 10.41
C SER A 223 -4.49 4.64 11.77
N TRP A 224 -5.44 3.93 12.35
CA TRP A 224 -5.94 4.13 13.72
C TRP A 224 -4.85 4.03 14.81
N LEU A 225 -3.66 3.48 14.50
CA LEU A 225 -2.52 3.41 15.41
C LEU A 225 -1.55 4.61 15.29
N ASP A 226 -1.71 5.45 14.28
CA ASP A 226 -0.79 6.55 14.00
C ASP A 226 -1.20 7.84 14.73
N SER A 227 -0.33 8.85 14.75
CA SER A 227 -0.53 10.09 15.52
C SER A 227 -0.67 11.32 14.65
N LYS A 228 -1.34 12.36 15.17
CA LYS A 228 -1.53 13.63 14.45
C LYS A 228 -0.21 14.36 14.13
N ASP A 229 0.84 14.14 14.91
CA ASP A 229 2.08 14.90 14.87
C ASP A 229 3.35 14.03 14.75
N GLY A 230 3.23 12.71 14.72
CA GLY A 230 4.37 11.80 14.69
C GLY A 230 5.09 11.69 16.04
N SER A 231 4.44 12.05 17.15
CA SER A 231 4.96 11.81 18.51
C SER A 231 5.16 10.32 18.81
N PHE A 232 4.39 9.46 18.14
CA PHE A 232 4.55 8.02 18.08
C PHE A 232 4.10 7.50 16.71
N ASN A 233 4.59 6.30 16.34
CA ASN A 233 4.34 5.68 15.04
C ASN A 233 4.59 6.68 13.89
N ASN A 234 3.60 6.96 13.04
CA ASN A 234 3.74 7.89 11.93
C ASN A 234 2.90 9.15 12.16
N ARG A 235 3.35 10.28 11.62
CA ARG A 235 2.49 11.46 11.47
C ARG A 235 1.47 11.20 10.37
N VAL A 236 0.18 11.36 10.65
CA VAL A 236 -0.86 11.24 9.62
C VAL A 236 -0.97 12.51 8.77
N GLN A 237 -0.69 12.39 7.48
CA GLN A 237 -0.84 13.44 6.47
C GLN A 237 -0.94 12.82 5.07
N VAL A 238 -1.32 13.63 4.08
CA VAL A 238 -1.55 13.17 2.70
C VAL A 238 -0.29 12.54 2.08
N THR A 239 0.89 13.01 2.47
CA THR A 239 2.18 12.53 1.96
C THR A 239 2.74 11.33 2.73
N THR A 240 2.15 10.95 3.86
CA THR A 240 2.64 9.84 4.69
C THR A 240 2.66 8.54 3.89
N ARG A 241 3.81 7.86 3.93
CA ARG A 241 4.09 6.64 3.20
C ARG A 241 5.13 5.80 3.93
N LYS A 242 5.08 4.48 3.75
CA LYS A 242 6.15 3.56 4.15
C LYS A 242 6.22 2.36 3.22
N GLY A 243 7.35 1.66 3.27
CA GLY A 243 7.47 0.31 2.71
C GLY A 243 6.81 -0.70 3.61
N GLN A 244 6.17 -1.70 3.00
CA GLN A 244 5.61 -2.84 3.70
C GLN A 244 5.90 -4.10 2.88
N ALA A 245 6.46 -5.11 3.54
CA ALA A 245 6.67 -6.41 2.93
C ALA A 245 5.33 -7.04 2.51
N PRO A 246 5.22 -7.57 1.27
CA PRO A 246 3.95 -8.01 0.68
C PRO A 246 3.34 -9.21 1.36
N ASP A 247 4.14 -9.98 2.10
CA ASP A 247 3.77 -11.18 2.85
C ASP A 247 3.34 -10.88 4.29
N ILE A 248 3.33 -9.61 4.70
CA ILE A 248 2.80 -9.20 6.00
C ILE A 248 1.31 -8.84 5.87
N GLY A 249 0.49 -9.48 6.70
CA GLY A 249 -0.90 -9.07 6.96
C GLY A 249 -1.01 -8.58 8.40
N CYS A 250 -1.76 -7.51 8.63
CA CYS A 250 -2.07 -6.98 9.96
C CYS A 250 -3.46 -6.33 10.03
N ASP A 251 -3.92 -6.02 11.23
CA ASP A 251 -5.22 -5.43 11.57
C ASP A 251 -5.37 -3.92 11.28
N HIS A 252 -4.36 -3.30 10.69
CA HIS A 252 -4.33 -1.86 10.39
C HIS A 252 -3.87 -1.56 8.95
N VAL A 253 -3.82 -2.58 8.08
CA VAL A 253 -3.55 -2.44 6.64
C VAL A 253 -4.70 -3.07 5.84
N GLY A 254 -5.34 -2.24 5.03
CA GLY A 254 -6.34 -2.60 4.03
C GLY A 254 -5.96 -2.08 2.65
N PHE A 255 -6.95 -1.75 1.82
CA PHE A 255 -6.72 -1.20 0.48
C PHE A 255 -8.00 -0.61 -0.13
N ARG A 256 -7.83 0.22 -1.16
CA ARG A 256 -8.89 0.60 -2.11
C ARG A 256 -8.47 0.28 -3.54
N CYS A 257 -9.40 0.13 -4.47
CA CYS A 257 -9.07 -0.14 -5.87
C CYS A 257 -9.12 1.11 -6.74
N ALA A 258 -8.43 1.04 -7.87
CA ALA A 258 -8.44 1.99 -8.98
C ALA A 258 -8.71 1.27 -10.30
N GLN A 259 -9.10 2.02 -11.34
CA GLN A 259 -9.40 1.52 -12.66
C GLN A 259 -8.90 2.51 -13.70
N SER A 260 -8.22 2.03 -14.74
CA SER A 260 -7.80 2.90 -15.85
C SER A 260 -9.02 3.31 -16.69
N VAL A 261 -9.12 4.58 -17.10
CA VAL A 261 -10.14 5.02 -18.06
C VAL A 261 -9.66 4.63 -19.47
N VAL A 262 -10.40 3.76 -20.15
CA VAL A 262 -10.15 3.46 -21.56
C VAL A 262 -10.78 4.59 -22.39
N PRO A 263 -10.02 5.28 -23.25
CA PRO A 263 -10.59 6.30 -24.12
C PRO A 263 -11.70 5.69 -24.98
N THR A 264 -12.87 6.32 -25.02
CA THR A 264 -13.95 5.85 -25.89
C THR A 264 -13.54 6.03 -27.36
N SER A 265 -14.17 5.30 -28.28
CA SER A 265 -13.91 5.46 -29.73
C SER A 265 -14.09 6.91 -30.20
N SER A 266 -14.98 7.68 -29.56
CA SER A 266 -15.21 9.10 -29.85
C SER A 266 -14.02 10.00 -29.48
N ASP A 267 -13.28 9.66 -28.41
CA ASP A 267 -12.08 10.40 -27.98
C ASP A 267 -10.90 10.15 -28.92
N LYS A 268 -10.80 8.95 -29.50
CA LYS A 268 -9.79 8.63 -30.52
C LYS A 268 -9.94 9.51 -31.76
N VAL A 269 -11.18 9.75 -32.21
CA VAL A 269 -11.46 10.62 -33.38
C VAL A 269 -11.03 12.06 -33.10
N ARG A 270 -11.34 12.61 -31.91
CA ARG A 270 -10.91 13.97 -31.51
C ARG A 270 -9.39 14.10 -31.31
N TYR A 271 -8.72 13.06 -30.85
CA TYR A 271 -7.27 13.07 -30.69
C TYR A 271 -6.54 13.06 -32.05
N VAL A 272 -7.02 12.25 -32.99
CA VAL A 272 -6.50 12.22 -34.37
C VAL A 272 -6.79 13.54 -35.09
N SER A 273 -7.95 14.15 -34.90
CA SER A 273 -8.27 15.45 -35.51
C SER A 273 -7.39 16.59 -34.98
N LYS A 274 -7.08 16.61 -33.67
CA LYS A 274 -6.14 17.59 -33.09
C LYS A 274 -4.71 17.39 -33.58
N ALA A 275 -4.24 16.15 -33.69
CA ALA A 275 -2.90 15.85 -34.22
C ALA A 275 -2.75 16.24 -35.71
N ASN A 276 -3.83 16.13 -36.50
CA ASN A 276 -3.85 16.55 -37.90
C ASN A 276 -3.88 18.07 -38.08
N LEU A 277 -4.49 18.82 -37.15
CA LEU A 277 -4.46 20.29 -37.16
C LEU A 277 -3.08 20.87 -36.87
N THR A 278 -2.26 20.17 -36.08
CA THR A 278 -0.86 20.59 -35.80
C THR A 278 0.14 20.26 -36.91
N ASN A 279 -0.23 19.47 -37.92
CA ASN A 279 0.67 19.01 -38.98
C ASN A 279 0.48 19.72 -40.34
N GLN A 280 -0.34 20.77 -40.43
CA GLN A 280 -0.53 21.51 -41.68
C GLN A 280 0.54 22.57 -42.00
N ALA A 281 1.65 22.61 -41.27
CA ALA A 281 2.78 23.48 -41.60
C ALA A 281 4.09 22.69 -41.67
N LYS A 282 4.28 21.93 -42.77
CA LYS A 282 5.59 21.62 -43.38
C LYS A 282 5.38 20.77 -44.65
N LYS A 283 5.58 21.38 -45.82
CA LYS A 283 5.72 20.65 -47.09
C LYS A 283 6.90 19.66 -46.99
N PRO A 284 6.77 18.39 -47.40
CA PRO A 284 7.90 17.47 -47.38
C PRO A 284 8.80 17.70 -48.58
N ARG A 285 10.11 17.86 -48.35
CA ARG A 285 11.15 17.72 -49.38
C ARG A 285 11.31 16.23 -49.69
N VAL A 286 11.10 15.86 -50.95
CA VAL A 286 11.35 14.52 -51.47
C VAL A 286 12.86 14.25 -51.45
N ARG A 287 13.30 13.24 -50.69
CA ARG A 287 14.61 12.59 -50.87
C ARG A 287 14.36 11.16 -51.31
N HIS A 288 14.85 10.82 -52.49
CA HIS A 288 14.91 9.45 -52.99
C HIS A 288 15.82 8.61 -52.10
N LEU A 289 15.29 7.55 -51.49
CA LEU A 289 16.11 6.48 -50.91
C LEU A 289 15.96 5.21 -51.76
N LYS A 290 17.08 4.74 -52.27
CA LYS A 290 17.24 3.47 -52.98
C LYS A 290 16.96 2.29 -52.06
N ASP A 291 16.33 1.28 -52.62
CA ASP A 291 16.09 -0.04 -52.01
C ASP A 291 17.38 -0.68 -51.47
N GLN A 292 17.38 -1.04 -50.19
CA GLN A 292 18.29 -2.04 -49.64
C GLN A 292 17.48 -3.10 -48.89
N LYS A 293 17.30 -4.25 -49.55
CA LYS A 293 16.86 -5.50 -48.93
C LYS A 293 17.90 -5.95 -47.90
N LYS A 294 17.64 -5.74 -46.60
CA LYS A 294 18.37 -6.41 -45.51
C LYS A 294 17.68 -7.71 -45.12
N LYS A 295 18.35 -8.83 -45.38
CA LYS A 295 18.00 -10.18 -44.89
C LYS A 295 17.99 -10.16 -43.35
N LYS A 296 16.86 -10.47 -42.71
CA LYS A 296 16.75 -10.68 -41.27
C LYS A 296 17.44 -12.02 -40.90
N ARG A 297 18.46 -11.98 -40.05
CA ARG A 297 18.97 -13.17 -39.35
C ARG A 297 18.04 -13.50 -38.17
N PRO A 298 17.80 -14.79 -37.86
CA PRO A 298 17.02 -15.19 -36.70
C PRO A 298 17.77 -14.86 -35.38
N PRO A 299 17.04 -14.68 -34.26
CA PRO A 299 17.63 -14.35 -32.96
C PRO A 299 18.45 -15.52 -32.39
N PRO A 300 19.48 -15.24 -31.57
CA PRO A 300 20.30 -16.26 -30.94
C PRO A 300 19.51 -17.04 -29.87
N PRO A 301 19.88 -18.31 -29.60
CA PRO A 301 19.23 -19.13 -28.58
C PRO A 301 19.51 -18.62 -27.15
N PRO A 302 18.62 -18.90 -26.19
CA PRO A 302 18.76 -18.47 -24.80
C PRO A 302 19.96 -19.14 -24.09
N PRO A 303 20.54 -18.48 -23.07
CA PRO A 303 21.68 -19.01 -22.33
C PRO A 303 21.30 -20.24 -21.48
N PRO A 304 22.25 -21.15 -21.22
CA PRO A 304 22.01 -22.34 -20.41
C PRO A 304 21.75 -22.00 -18.93
N PRO A 305 21.01 -22.84 -18.21
CA PRO A 305 20.66 -22.61 -16.81
C PRO A 305 21.89 -22.64 -15.89
N PRO A 306 21.88 -21.85 -14.79
CA PRO A 306 22.99 -21.78 -13.85
C PRO A 306 23.22 -23.12 -13.12
N ALA A 307 24.49 -23.49 -12.96
CA ALA A 307 24.89 -24.70 -12.25
C ALA A 307 24.47 -24.67 -10.76
N PRO A 308 24.08 -25.82 -10.17
CA PRO A 308 23.64 -25.87 -8.78
C PRO A 308 24.76 -25.46 -7.81
N ARG A 309 24.44 -24.51 -6.91
CA ARG A 309 25.35 -24.04 -5.86
C ARG A 309 25.69 -25.20 -4.92
N ARG A 310 27.00 -25.40 -4.67
CA ARG A 310 27.50 -26.33 -3.64
C ARG A 310 26.97 -25.91 -2.26
N VAL A 311 26.28 -26.84 -1.61
CA VAL A 311 25.86 -26.72 -0.21
C VAL A 311 27.11 -26.83 0.67
N ASN A 312 27.45 -25.75 1.38
CA ASN A 312 28.46 -25.78 2.43
C ASN A 312 27.86 -26.48 3.66
N THR A 313 28.29 -27.70 3.92
CA THR A 313 28.03 -28.42 5.17
C THR A 313 28.78 -27.76 6.35
N PRO A 314 28.14 -27.47 7.48
CA PRO A 314 28.83 -26.92 8.66
C PRO A 314 29.79 -27.94 9.29
N ARG A 315 31.02 -27.53 9.62
CA ARG A 315 31.97 -28.31 10.42
C ARG A 315 31.47 -28.46 11.88
N PRO A 316 31.66 -29.61 12.54
CA PRO A 316 31.27 -29.79 13.94
C PRO A 316 32.14 -28.96 14.89
N ARG A 317 31.50 -28.24 15.83
CA ARG A 317 32.17 -27.57 16.95
C ARG A 317 32.73 -28.61 17.93
N GLY A 318 34.02 -28.50 18.22
CA GLY A 318 34.73 -29.34 19.20
C GLY A 318 34.26 -29.10 20.64
N LYS A 319 34.25 -30.18 21.43
CA LYS A 319 33.86 -30.21 22.85
C LYS A 319 34.79 -29.35 23.73
N PRO A 320 34.26 -28.73 24.81
CA PRO A 320 35.07 -27.90 25.71
C PRO A 320 35.97 -28.74 26.62
N ARG A 321 37.24 -28.34 26.73
CA ARG A 321 38.22 -28.89 27.68
C ARG A 321 37.93 -28.36 29.09
N LYS A 322 37.81 -29.27 30.06
CA LYS A 322 37.85 -28.99 31.49
C LYS A 322 39.25 -28.53 31.89
N SER A 323 39.38 -27.38 32.54
CA SER A 323 40.53 -27.08 33.39
C SER A 323 40.07 -26.94 34.84
N ARG A 324 40.88 -27.50 35.74
CA ARG A 324 40.69 -27.63 37.18
C ARG A 324 41.62 -26.62 37.86
N ARG A 325 41.19 -26.16 39.04
CA ARG A 325 41.93 -25.55 40.17
C ARG A 325 42.04 -24.02 40.24
N GLY A 326 41.65 -23.52 41.40
CA GLY A 326 42.17 -22.29 42.00
C GLY A 326 41.23 -21.68 43.04
N LYS A 327 41.28 -22.15 44.30
CA LYS A 327 40.73 -21.45 45.47
C LYS A 327 41.46 -20.10 45.66
N LYS A 328 40.74 -19.02 45.99
CA LYS A 328 40.99 -18.18 47.18
C LYS A 328 39.94 -17.08 47.33
N ASN A 329 39.61 -16.87 48.60
CA ASN A 329 38.84 -15.84 49.31
C ASN A 329 38.86 -14.42 48.70
N ASP A 330 37.80 -13.64 48.92
CA ASP A 330 37.74 -12.67 50.03
C ASP A 330 36.32 -12.07 50.20
N GLU A 331 36.05 -11.70 51.44
CA GLU A 331 34.85 -11.06 51.98
C GLU A 331 34.72 -9.60 51.52
N LEU A 332 33.48 -9.17 51.21
CA LEU A 332 32.75 -8.02 51.79
C LEU A 332 31.49 -7.70 50.98
#